data_AF-A0A4Q3JI09-F1
#
_entry.id   AF-A0A4Q3JI09-F1
#
_cell.length_a   1.000
_cell.length_b   1.000
_cell.length_c   1.000
_cell.angle_alpha   90.00
_cell.angle_beta   90.00
_cell.angle_gamma   90.00
#
_symmetry.space_group_name_H-M   'P 1'
#
loop_
_entity.id
_entity.type
_entity.pdbx_description
1 polymer ?
#
loop_
_entity_poly.entity_id
_entity_poly.type
_entity_poly.pdbx_seq_one_letter_code
_entity_poly.pdbx_strand_id
1 'polypeptide(L)'
;MTRPARPSRRRLGLGPVLPLAPAHPSAERAVGSSDIVISWQRRSRADTDSWALADAPLEVTPEAYRVIIFDGPDVVRTIETAVPSASYGMAEQTADFGAPPGSFAFTVAQLSPVYGPGHAATGAFVA
;
A
#
# COMPACT_ATOMS: atom_id res chain seq x y z
N MET A 1 17.19 19.10 -49.75
CA MET A 1 17.53 17.81 -49.13
C MET A 1 17.07 17.84 -47.67
N THR A 2 15.97 17.15 -47.35
CA THR A 2 15.37 17.15 -46.00
C THR A 2 15.99 16.02 -45.18
N ARG A 3 16.59 16.37 -44.03
CA ARG A 3 17.19 15.39 -43.11
C ARG A 3 16.07 14.62 -42.38
N PRO A 4 16.08 13.28 -42.32
CA PRO A 4 15.02 12.53 -41.65
C PRO A 4 15.05 12.81 -40.13
N ALA A 5 13.87 12.97 -39.55
CA ALA A 5 13.70 13.17 -38.11
C ALA A 5 14.14 11.91 -37.35
N ARG A 6 14.94 12.08 -36.29
CA ARG A 6 15.37 10.99 -35.41
C ARG A 6 14.15 10.50 -34.59
N PRO A 7 13.88 9.19 -34.50
CA PRO A 7 12.83 8.69 -33.62
C PRO A 7 13.17 9.02 -32.16
N SER A 8 12.20 9.57 -31.44
CA SER A 8 12.34 9.87 -30.01
C SER A 8 12.32 8.57 -29.21
N ARG A 9 13.42 8.30 -28.48
CA ARG A 9 13.53 7.12 -27.63
C ARG A 9 12.79 7.39 -26.32
N ARG A 10 11.55 6.93 -26.18
CA ARG A 10 10.84 6.93 -24.90
C ARG A 10 11.51 5.92 -23.97
N ARG A 11 12.12 6.40 -22.90
CA ARG A 11 12.52 5.55 -21.77
C ARG A 11 11.27 5.31 -20.93
N LEU A 12 10.77 4.08 -20.91
CA LEU A 12 9.75 3.70 -19.94
C LEU A 12 10.44 3.57 -18.57
N GLY A 13 9.88 4.22 -17.54
CA GLY A 13 10.27 3.97 -16.15
C GLY A 13 9.74 2.62 -15.67
N LEU A 14 10.05 2.22 -14.43
CA LEU A 14 9.59 0.95 -13.85
C LEU A 14 8.08 0.92 -13.55
N GLY A 15 7.38 2.05 -13.61
CA GLY A 15 5.96 2.16 -13.26
C GLY A 15 5.06 1.02 -13.79
N PRO A 16 5.17 0.59 -15.06
CA PRO A 16 4.35 -0.51 -15.59
C PRO A 16 4.60 -1.88 -14.94
N VAL A 17 5.81 -2.15 -14.43
CA VAL A 17 6.17 -3.44 -13.81
C VAL A 17 5.96 -3.44 -12.29
N LEU A 18 5.76 -2.27 -11.69
CA LEU A 18 5.48 -2.19 -10.26
C LEU A 18 4.12 -2.80 -9.91
N PRO A 19 4.00 -3.44 -8.73
CA PRO A 19 2.72 -3.87 -8.18
C PRO A 19 1.68 -2.74 -8.23
N LEU A 20 0.42 -3.10 -8.52
CA LEU A 20 -0.68 -2.14 -8.51
C LEU A 20 -0.90 -1.57 -7.10
N ALA A 21 -1.33 -0.31 -7.02
CA ALA A 21 -1.73 0.28 -5.75
C ALA A 21 -2.92 -0.48 -5.16
N PRO A 22 -2.88 -0.93 -3.90
CA PRO A 22 -4.02 -1.56 -3.25
C PRO A 22 -5.28 -0.69 -3.36
N ALA A 23 -6.45 -1.33 -3.41
CA ALA A 23 -7.72 -0.60 -3.50
C ALA A 23 -8.35 -0.42 -2.11
N HIS A 24 -9.22 0.58 -1.99
CA HIS A 24 -10.07 0.80 -0.81
C HIS A 24 -9.32 0.77 0.54
N PRO A 25 -8.23 1.54 0.72
CA PRO A 25 -7.60 1.64 2.03
C PRO A 25 -8.59 2.22 3.05
N SER A 26 -8.75 1.54 4.17
CA SER A 26 -9.56 1.97 5.32
C SER A 26 -8.76 1.82 6.61
N ALA A 27 -9.13 2.58 7.63
CA ALA A 27 -8.58 2.46 8.97
C ALA A 27 -9.68 2.71 9.99
N GLU A 28 -9.85 1.79 10.94
CA GLU A 28 -10.91 1.84 11.94
C GLU A 28 -10.37 1.40 13.30
N ARG A 29 -10.91 1.97 14.39
CA ARG A 29 -10.57 1.52 15.73
C ARG A 29 -11.26 0.19 16.01
N ALA A 30 -10.50 -0.81 16.42
CA ALA A 30 -11.03 -2.14 16.69
C ALA A 30 -12.02 -2.12 17.86
N VAL A 31 -13.11 -2.86 17.74
CA VAL A 31 -14.09 -2.99 18.82
C VAL A 31 -13.48 -3.77 19.98
N GLY A 32 -13.51 -3.20 21.18
CA GLY A 32 -13.00 -3.84 22.40
C GLY A 32 -11.50 -3.70 22.62
N SER A 33 -10.76 -3.07 21.71
CA SER A 33 -9.39 -2.59 21.95
C SER A 33 -9.26 -1.12 21.54
N SER A 34 -8.11 -0.50 21.79
CA SER A 34 -7.80 0.84 21.30
C SER A 34 -6.88 0.80 20.07
N ASP A 35 -6.68 -0.38 19.50
CA ASP A 35 -5.87 -0.57 18.31
C ASP A 35 -6.61 -0.05 17.08
N ILE A 36 -5.84 0.36 16.08
CA ILE A 36 -6.39 0.80 14.79
C ILE A 36 -6.03 -0.27 13.76
N VAL A 37 -7.05 -0.84 13.13
CA VAL A 37 -6.88 -1.82 12.06
C VAL A 37 -6.94 -1.08 10.74
N ILE A 38 -5.85 -1.18 9.98
CA ILE A 38 -5.73 -0.65 8.64
C ILE A 38 -5.92 -1.82 7.67
N SER A 39 -6.81 -1.68 6.68
CA SER A 39 -7.11 -2.74 5.71
C SER A 39 -7.25 -2.21 4.29
N TRP A 40 -7.12 -3.09 3.31
CA TRP A 40 -7.22 -2.77 1.89
C TRP A 40 -7.57 -4.02 1.08
N GLN A 41 -7.91 -3.84 -0.18
CA GLN A 41 -8.10 -4.93 -1.13
C GLN A 41 -6.87 -5.10 -2.02
N ARG A 42 -6.33 -6.33 -2.09
CA ARG A 42 -5.24 -6.67 -3.02
C ARG A 42 -5.68 -6.47 -4.47
N ARG A 43 -4.78 -5.99 -5.31
CA ARG A 43 -4.98 -5.94 -6.77
C ARG A 43 -3.96 -6.83 -7.47
N SER A 44 -4.35 -7.33 -8.64
CA SER A 44 -3.52 -8.22 -9.45
C SER A 44 -3.84 -8.02 -10.93
N ARG A 45 -2.82 -8.15 -11.78
CA ARG A 45 -2.96 -8.30 -13.24
C ARG A 45 -2.92 -9.76 -13.69
N ALA A 46 -2.67 -10.69 -12.77
CA ALA A 46 -2.67 -12.11 -13.08
C ALA A 46 -4.10 -12.57 -13.41
N ASP A 47 -4.27 -13.09 -14.62
CA ASP A 47 -5.49 -13.75 -15.07
C ASP A 47 -5.39 -15.27 -14.80
N THR A 48 -6.51 -15.92 -14.57
CA THR A 48 -6.60 -17.37 -14.32
C THR A 48 -7.53 -18.08 -15.30
N ASP A 49 -8.05 -17.39 -16.33
CA ASP A 49 -9.07 -17.93 -17.24
C ASP A 49 -10.26 -18.57 -16.48
N SER A 50 -10.46 -18.16 -15.22
CA SER A 50 -11.35 -18.77 -14.25
C SER A 50 -12.28 -17.72 -13.70
N TRP A 51 -13.58 -17.98 -13.83
CA TRP A 51 -14.68 -17.15 -13.31
C TRP A 51 -14.98 -17.47 -11.84
N ALA A 52 -14.03 -18.05 -11.11
CA ALA A 52 -14.23 -18.39 -9.70
C ALA A 52 -14.44 -17.12 -8.85
N LEU A 53 -15.29 -17.23 -7.83
CA LEU A 53 -15.53 -16.16 -6.84
C LEU A 53 -14.31 -15.89 -5.92
N ALA A 54 -13.18 -16.57 -6.14
CA ALA A 54 -11.98 -16.41 -5.35
C ALA A 54 -11.26 -15.10 -5.68
N ASP A 55 -10.50 -14.57 -4.74
CA ASP A 55 -9.62 -13.44 -5.01
C ASP A 55 -8.71 -13.70 -6.21
N ALA A 56 -8.44 -12.65 -6.98
CA ALA A 56 -7.54 -12.73 -8.13
C ALA A 56 -6.20 -13.37 -7.71
N PRO A 57 -5.59 -14.22 -8.55
CA PRO A 57 -4.31 -14.86 -8.24
C PRO A 57 -3.24 -13.84 -7.84
N LEU A 58 -2.29 -14.26 -7.02
CA LEU A 58 -1.19 -13.41 -6.61
C LEU A 58 -0.20 -13.20 -7.77
N GLU A 59 -0.03 -11.96 -8.22
CA GLU A 59 0.95 -11.59 -9.27
C GLU A 59 2.39 -11.56 -8.74
N VAL A 60 2.57 -11.19 -7.47
CA VAL A 60 3.88 -10.92 -6.84
C VAL A 60 4.02 -11.77 -5.58
N THR A 61 5.02 -12.65 -5.57
CA THR A 61 5.28 -13.60 -4.48
C THR A 61 6.62 -13.33 -3.78
N PRO A 62 6.70 -13.44 -2.44
CA PRO A 62 5.58 -13.66 -1.52
C PRO A 62 4.65 -12.43 -1.42
N GLU A 63 3.43 -12.64 -0.93
CA GLU A 63 2.53 -11.53 -0.61
C GLU A 63 3.12 -10.75 0.58
N ALA A 64 3.36 -9.46 0.37
CA ALA A 64 3.87 -8.56 1.38
C ALA A 64 3.44 -7.12 1.10
N TYR A 65 3.19 -6.35 2.14
CA TYR A 65 2.81 -4.95 2.06
C TYR A 65 3.63 -4.11 3.04
N ARG A 66 3.78 -2.84 2.70
CA ARG A 66 4.30 -1.82 3.60
C ARG A 66 3.25 -0.74 3.80
N VAL A 67 2.93 -0.47 5.06
CA VAL A 67 2.14 0.67 5.51
C VAL A 67 3.09 1.70 6.08
N ILE A 68 2.94 2.95 5.66
CA ILE A 68 3.67 4.10 6.22
C ILE A 68 2.64 5.03 6.84
N ILE A 69 2.84 5.38 8.11
CA ILE A 69 1.96 6.27 8.91
C ILE A 69 2.69 7.59 9.11
N PHE A 70 1.94 8.69 8.97
CA PHE A 70 2.47 10.04 9.02
C PHE A 70 1.88 10.86 10.17
N ASP A 71 2.72 11.68 10.80
CA ASP A 71 2.30 12.85 11.58
C ASP A 71 2.66 14.11 10.78
N GLY A 72 1.66 14.77 10.21
CA GLY A 72 1.87 15.82 9.22
C GLY A 72 2.72 15.32 8.04
N PRO A 73 3.88 15.93 7.75
CA PRO A 73 4.78 15.49 6.68
C PRO A 73 5.73 14.35 7.10
N ASP A 74 5.83 14.06 8.40
CA ASP A 74 6.87 13.20 8.94
C ASP A 74 6.39 11.75 9.04
N VAL A 75 7.26 10.82 8.63
CA VAL A 75 7.00 9.39 8.81
C VAL A 75 7.26 9.03 10.26
N VAL A 76 6.21 8.60 10.97
CA VAL A 76 6.32 8.16 12.37
C VAL A 76 6.38 6.65 12.51
N ARG A 77 5.79 5.90 11.56
CA ARG A 77 5.83 4.44 11.59
C ARG A 77 5.85 3.82 10.21
N THR A 78 6.54 2.68 10.13
CA THR A 78 6.46 1.74 9.01
C THR A 78 6.08 0.37 9.54
N ILE A 79 5.03 -0.23 8.98
CA ILE A 79 4.56 -1.57 9.33
C ILE A 79 4.65 -2.45 8.08
N GLU A 80 5.24 -3.64 8.22
CA GLU A 80 5.24 -4.65 7.16
C GLU A 80 4.35 -5.83 7.55
N THR A 81 3.60 -6.36 6.60
CA THR A 81 2.62 -7.42 6.81
C THR A 81 2.54 -8.33 5.59
N ALA A 82 2.26 -9.62 5.83
CA ALA A 82 2.10 -10.64 4.79
C ALA A 82 0.63 -10.85 4.37
N VAL A 83 -0.29 -10.06 4.93
CA VAL A 83 -1.73 -10.11 4.67
C VAL A 83 -2.26 -8.71 4.36
N PRO A 84 -3.44 -8.55 3.72
CA PRO A 84 -3.98 -7.23 3.36
C PRO A 84 -4.59 -6.46 4.55
N SER A 85 -3.93 -6.53 5.71
CA SER A 85 -4.25 -5.76 6.90
C SER A 85 -3.01 -5.54 7.77
N ALA A 86 -3.01 -4.44 8.52
CA ALA A 86 -2.03 -4.12 9.54
C ALA A 86 -2.75 -3.67 10.82
N SER A 87 -2.24 -4.11 11.97
CA SER A 87 -2.67 -3.60 13.27
C SER A 87 -1.69 -2.52 13.72
N TYR A 88 -2.22 -1.39 14.17
CA TYR A 88 -1.47 -0.31 14.78
C TYR A 88 -1.88 -0.20 16.25
N GLY A 89 -1.04 -0.76 17.13
CA GLY A 89 -1.38 -0.98 18.53
C GLY A 89 -1.47 0.32 19.34
N MET A 90 -2.24 0.31 20.43
CA MET A 90 -2.37 1.51 21.29
C MET A 90 -1.02 2.02 21.85
N ALA A 91 -0.11 1.12 22.24
CA ALA A 91 1.21 1.50 22.74
C ALA A 91 2.06 2.17 21.65
N GLU A 92 1.95 1.68 20.42
CA GLU A 92 2.62 2.22 19.24
C GLU A 92 2.07 3.62 18.90
N GLN A 93 0.74 3.75 18.88
CA GLN A 93 0.05 5.04 18.73
C GLN A 93 0.55 6.07 19.76
N THR A 94 0.67 5.66 21.02
CA THR A 94 1.11 6.55 22.10
C THR A 94 2.59 6.90 21.97
N ALA A 95 3.43 5.98 21.51
CA ALA A 95 4.85 6.26 21.29
C ALA A 95 5.05 7.27 20.16
N ASP A 96 4.23 7.20 19.11
CA ASP A 96 4.39 8.02 17.92
C ASP A 96 3.73 9.40 18.06
N PHE A 97 2.57 9.47 18.72
CA PHE A 97 1.76 10.69 18.83
C PHE A 97 1.66 11.27 20.26
N GLY A 98 2.20 10.58 21.27
CA GLY A 98 2.09 10.96 22.69
C GLY A 98 0.75 10.62 23.36
N ALA A 99 -0.29 10.32 22.56
CA ALA A 99 -1.60 9.88 22.98
C ALA A 99 -2.29 9.15 21.80
N PRO A 100 -3.44 8.47 22.00
CA PRO A 100 -4.21 7.94 20.88
C PRO A 100 -4.57 9.05 19.88
N PRO A 101 -4.14 8.96 18.60
CA PRO A 101 -4.40 10.01 17.63
C PRO A 101 -5.89 10.08 17.29
N GLY A 102 -6.39 11.30 17.07
CA GLY A 102 -7.73 11.53 16.52
C GLY A 102 -7.78 11.38 15.00
N SER A 103 -6.65 11.58 14.31
CA SER A 103 -6.51 11.33 12.88
C SER A 103 -5.04 11.16 12.49
N PHE A 104 -4.80 10.50 11.36
CA PHE A 104 -3.49 10.47 10.69
C PHE A 104 -3.64 10.08 9.22
N ALA A 105 -2.68 10.46 8.38
CA ALA A 105 -2.57 9.97 7.02
C ALA A 105 -1.71 8.71 6.98
N PHE A 106 -1.98 7.82 6.02
CA PHE A 106 -1.14 6.66 5.76
C PHE A 106 -1.07 6.35 4.28
N THR A 107 -0.04 5.60 3.90
CA THR A 107 0.06 4.98 2.57
C THR A 107 0.26 3.49 2.72
N VAL A 108 -0.21 2.73 1.73
CA VAL A 108 0.03 1.29 1.62
C VAL A 108 0.49 0.94 0.21
N ALA A 109 1.52 0.12 0.10
CA ALA A 109 2.01 -0.43 -1.17
C ALA A 109 2.30 -1.92 -1.03
N GLN A 110 1.97 -2.70 -2.06
CA GLN A 110 2.45 -4.07 -2.15
C GLN A 110 3.95 -4.07 -2.47
N LEU A 111 4.70 -4.96 -1.83
CA LEU A 111 6.14 -5.08 -1.99
C LEU A 111 6.48 -6.10 -3.08
N SER A 112 7.34 -5.69 -4.01
CA SER A 112 8.06 -6.60 -4.89
C SER A 112 9.42 -6.94 -4.27
N PRO A 113 9.80 -8.22 -4.17
CA PRO A 113 11.14 -8.59 -3.75
C PRO A 113 12.25 -8.08 -4.69
N VAL A 114 11.90 -7.81 -5.95
CA VAL A 114 12.84 -7.38 -6.99
C VAL A 114 12.88 -5.86 -7.11
N TYR A 115 11.72 -5.21 -7.04
CA TYR A 115 11.59 -3.78 -7.33
C TYR A 115 11.28 -2.90 -6.11
N GLY A 116 11.10 -3.49 -4.93
CA GLY A 116 10.69 -2.77 -3.72
C GLY A 116 9.20 -2.39 -3.74
N PRO A 117 8.80 -1.30 -3.05
CA PRO A 117 7.41 -0.85 -3.02
C PRO A 117 6.83 -0.57 -4.40
N GLY A 118 5.63 -1.08 -4.63
CA GLY A 118 4.85 -0.77 -5.82
C GLY A 118 4.20 0.62 -5.77
N HIS A 119 3.15 0.81 -6.57
CA HIS A 119 2.35 2.02 -6.47
C HIS A 119 1.69 2.08 -5.09
N ALA A 120 1.69 3.26 -4.48
CA ALA A 120 1.07 3.46 -3.18
C ALA A 120 -0.39 3.89 -3.33
N ALA A 121 -1.24 3.35 -2.47
CA ALA A 121 -2.56 3.90 -2.17
C ALA A 121 -2.48 4.76 -0.91
N THR A 122 -3.26 5.84 -0.86
CA THR A 122 -3.32 6.74 0.29
C THR A 122 -4.66 6.57 1.01
N GLY A 123 -4.62 6.57 2.33
CA GLY A 123 -5.80 6.59 3.18
C GLY A 123 -5.58 7.54 4.37
N ALA A 124 -6.64 7.73 5.14
CA ALA A 124 -6.58 8.47 6.39
C ALA A 124 -7.43 7.74 7.44
N PHE A 125 -6.97 7.80 8.69
CA PHE A 125 -7.77 7.47 9.86
C PHE A 125 -8.38 8.76 10.42
N VAL A 126 -9.64 8.69 10.83
CA VAL A 126 -10.34 9.72 11.60
C VAL A 126 -11.21 9.00 12.64
N ALA A 127 -11.08 9.39 13.90
CA ALA A 127 -11.79 8.79 15.04
C ALA A 127 -13.24 9.29 15.20
#